data_AF-A0A2S4HFF5-F1
#
_entry.id   AF-A0A2S4HFF5-F1
#
_cell.length_a   1.000
_cell.length_b   1.000
_cell.length_c   1.000
_cell.angle_alpha   90.00
_cell.angle_beta   90.00
_cell.angle_gamma   90.00
#
_symmetry.space_group_name_H-M   'P 1'
#
loop_
_entity.id
_entity.type
_entity.pdbx_description
1 polymer ?
#
loop_
_entity_poly.entity_id
_entity_poly.type
_entity_poly.pdbx_seq_one_letter_code
_entity_poly.pdbx_strand_id
1 'polypeptide(L)'
;MLQTGTGLLADRLKSQSRLWFGEHLYRYFERLEDNFHRRALSANNPAEQAELLAQQKAVKRGQDEAFRLFADHINLAFNTKRAYDIGGHPELDRLAQGLEKLSDAYFKHEKPQLRIICRAIAPITVLAGFQQILVPLKLEASHRHQALTMFQGLLIQELNKLYSDLLSSLPVESQTHNLEAWISHIKQQLAEKNLSTQERALTETRLQRLLKLHSHRHSKNSNSVQIEPSDEELLNTVATLFQQLTTRRRLSSGVLSSLNTLQTSVSALALQDRSVFMHPLHPARQVCRQLINTLNQWDDAPLAQRQQFEAELKTISKKFSDHHINANQFNAVREQVDACCQHLLQSIKLNDKRSLNADVGQKRLARLRRKVHEMLDEKTTELDLPVNIGNMLYGPMTTIILYHWLRHGSNSAPLRRSLQLVDDILWYIQPHSNWSELRRAKAMSKDIETELSDGLQRINYGYHATQTLIDELHQLRLAASGRSVSVPLPDAKR
;
A
#
# COMPACT_ATOMS: atom_id res chain seq x y z
N MET A 1 5.08 -11.39 -14.42
CA MET A 1 4.19 -11.24 -15.59
C MET A 1 2.75 -11.33 -15.10
N LEU A 2 1.98 -10.25 -15.21
CA LEU A 2 0.60 -10.14 -14.71
C LEU A 2 -0.38 -10.67 -15.78
N GLN A 3 -1.33 -11.52 -15.39
CA GLN A 3 -2.37 -12.02 -16.30
C GLN A 3 -3.66 -11.19 -16.28
N THR A 4 -4.03 -10.76 -17.47
CA THR A 4 -5.36 -10.74 -18.12
C THR A 4 -6.63 -10.57 -17.28
N GLY A 5 -7.28 -9.42 -17.46
CA GLY A 5 -8.75 -9.29 -17.45
C GLY A 5 -9.44 -9.18 -16.08
N THR A 6 -8.70 -8.93 -15.01
CA THR A 6 -9.23 -8.94 -13.62
C THR A 6 -9.40 -7.55 -13.01
N GLY A 7 -8.94 -6.49 -13.68
CA GLY A 7 -8.89 -5.12 -13.14
C GLY A 7 -7.75 -4.89 -12.15
N LEU A 8 -6.84 -5.86 -11.97
CA LEU A 8 -5.80 -5.82 -10.93
C LEU A 8 -4.78 -4.70 -11.13
N LEU A 9 -4.40 -4.40 -12.39
CA LEU A 9 -3.47 -3.31 -12.66
C LEU A 9 -4.16 -1.96 -12.39
N ALA A 10 -5.39 -1.79 -12.86
CA ALA A 10 -6.17 -0.58 -12.61
C ALA A 10 -6.39 -0.33 -11.11
N ASP A 11 -6.76 -1.36 -10.34
CA ASP A 11 -6.92 -1.29 -8.89
C ASP A 11 -5.62 -0.91 -8.18
N ARG A 12 -4.48 -1.49 -8.61
CA ARG A 12 -3.15 -1.19 -8.06
C ARG A 12 -2.76 0.27 -8.29
N LEU A 13 -2.87 0.76 -9.53
CA LEU A 13 -2.53 2.13 -9.89
C LEU A 13 -3.44 3.14 -9.15
N LYS A 14 -4.74 2.84 -9.03
CA LYS A 14 -5.66 3.63 -8.21
C LYS A 14 -5.23 3.64 -6.73
N SER A 15 -4.82 2.49 -6.19
CA SER A 15 -4.35 2.37 -4.80
C SER A 15 -3.09 3.17 -4.53
N GLN A 16 -2.09 3.04 -5.41
CA GLN A 16 -0.83 3.80 -5.33
C GLN A 16 -1.10 5.31 -5.41
N SER A 17 -1.95 5.74 -6.35
CA SER A 17 -2.32 7.15 -6.50
C SER A 17 -2.99 7.70 -5.24
N ARG A 18 -3.94 6.95 -4.63
CA ARG A 18 -4.60 7.34 -3.38
C ARG A 18 -3.62 7.51 -2.23
N LEU A 19 -2.69 6.57 -2.08
CA LEU A 19 -1.67 6.64 -1.04
C LEU A 19 -0.80 7.89 -1.20
N TRP A 20 -0.34 8.12 -2.44
CA TRP A 20 0.49 9.28 -2.77
C TRP A 20 -0.23 10.59 -2.47
N PHE A 21 -1.48 10.74 -2.93
CA PHE A 21 -2.29 11.93 -2.63
C PHE A 21 -2.51 12.11 -1.14
N GLY A 22 -2.75 11.02 -0.41
CA GLY A 22 -2.95 11.08 1.03
C GLY A 22 -1.72 11.63 1.75
N GLU A 23 -0.52 11.11 1.45
CA GLU A 23 0.72 11.58 2.07
C GLU A 23 1.00 13.07 1.75
N HIS A 24 0.80 13.49 0.51
CA HIS A 24 1.06 14.88 0.10
C HIS A 24 0.03 15.85 0.66
N LEU A 25 -1.25 15.44 0.75
CA LEU A 25 -2.30 16.29 1.31
C LEU A 25 -2.11 16.52 2.80
N TYR A 26 -1.69 15.51 3.57
CA TYR A 26 -1.33 15.71 4.98
C TYR A 26 -0.12 16.64 5.15
N ARG A 27 0.93 16.48 4.32
CA ARG A 27 2.09 17.40 4.32
C ARG A 27 1.66 18.83 4.00
N TYR A 28 0.72 18.99 3.07
CA TYR A 28 0.15 20.29 2.74
C TYR A 28 -0.57 20.92 3.94
N PHE A 29 -1.41 20.18 4.67
CA PHE A 29 -2.07 20.68 5.88
C PHE A 29 -1.07 21.08 6.96
N GLU A 30 -0.07 20.24 7.24
CA GLU A 30 1.00 20.56 8.21
C GLU A 30 1.73 21.85 7.82
N ARG A 31 2.12 21.98 6.55
CA ARG A 31 2.81 23.19 6.08
C ARG A 31 1.92 24.43 6.12
N LEU A 32 0.62 24.28 5.87
CA LEU A 32 -0.34 25.36 5.96
C LEU A 32 -0.52 25.82 7.42
N GLU A 33 -0.62 24.90 8.38
CA GLU A 33 -0.61 25.20 9.81
C GLU A 33 0.68 25.94 10.21
N ASP A 34 1.84 25.43 9.81
CA ASP A 34 3.15 26.03 10.09
C ASP A 34 3.29 27.43 9.47
N ASN A 35 2.68 27.67 8.31
CA ASN A 35 2.69 28.97 7.66
C ASN A 35 1.93 30.00 8.50
N PHE A 36 0.71 29.66 8.95
CA PHE A 36 -0.07 30.52 9.83
C PHE A 36 0.64 30.77 11.16
N HIS A 37 1.21 29.72 11.75
CA HIS A 37 1.95 29.84 13.01
C HIS A 37 3.16 30.77 12.89
N ARG A 38 4.00 30.61 11.86
CA ARG A 38 5.18 31.48 11.65
C ARG A 38 4.80 32.93 11.37
N ARG A 39 3.73 33.16 10.62
CA ARG A 39 3.20 34.51 10.39
C ARG A 39 2.68 35.12 11.70
N ALA A 40 2.03 34.33 12.56
CA ALA A 40 1.58 34.80 13.86
C ALA A 40 2.74 35.18 14.81
N LEU A 41 3.87 34.46 14.74
CA LEU A 41 5.08 34.79 15.52
C LEU A 41 5.76 36.08 15.05
N SER A 42 5.58 36.46 13.79
CA SER A 42 6.18 37.65 13.18
C SER A 42 5.19 38.82 13.02
N ALA A 43 3.95 38.65 13.50
CA ALA A 43 2.93 39.67 13.43
C ALA A 43 3.20 40.78 14.45
N ASN A 44 3.23 42.04 13.97
CA ASN A 44 3.46 43.21 14.82
C ASN A 44 2.18 43.68 15.54
N ASN A 45 1.01 43.21 15.09
CA ASN A 45 -0.30 43.60 15.62
C ASN A 45 -0.96 42.42 16.36
N PRO A 46 -1.37 42.59 17.64
CA PRO A 46 -2.08 41.55 18.40
C PRO A 46 -3.35 41.03 17.72
N ALA A 47 -4.09 41.88 17.00
CA ALA A 47 -5.30 41.48 16.29
C ALA A 47 -4.99 40.55 15.11
N GLU A 48 -3.97 40.88 14.32
CA GLU A 48 -3.48 40.04 13.21
C GLU A 48 -2.93 38.71 13.73
N GLN A 49 -2.17 38.74 14.82
CA GLN A 49 -1.68 37.54 15.48
C GLN A 49 -2.82 36.61 15.90
N ALA A 50 -3.88 37.15 16.52
CA ALA A 50 -5.05 36.38 16.94
C ALA A 50 -5.81 35.78 15.74
N GLU A 51 -5.96 36.53 14.64
CA GLU A 51 -6.56 36.05 13.39
C GLU A 51 -5.78 34.88 12.80
N LEU A 52 -4.45 35.00 12.70
CA LEU A 52 -3.58 33.95 12.17
C LEU A 52 -3.61 32.67 13.02
N LEU A 53 -3.61 32.80 14.35
CA LEU A 53 -3.77 31.67 15.25
C LEU A 53 -5.17 31.04 15.16
N ALA A 54 -6.21 31.84 14.90
CA ALA A 54 -7.56 31.33 14.65
C ALA A 54 -7.62 30.53 13.34
N GLN A 55 -6.97 31.01 12.27
CA GLN A 55 -6.84 30.29 11.00
C GLN A 55 -6.04 28.99 11.16
N GLN A 56 -4.92 29.00 11.90
CA GLN A 56 -4.17 27.79 12.25
C GLN A 56 -5.07 26.76 12.96
N LYS A 57 -5.83 27.19 13.98
CA LYS A 57 -6.77 26.32 14.71
C LYS A 57 -7.90 25.82 13.80
N ALA A 58 -8.40 26.64 12.87
CA ALA A 58 -9.43 26.24 11.92
C ALA A 58 -8.93 25.15 10.97
N VAL A 59 -7.72 25.30 10.41
CA VAL A 59 -7.07 24.28 9.58
C VAL A 59 -6.89 22.97 10.37
N LYS A 60 -6.33 23.04 11.59
CA LYS A 60 -6.13 21.86 12.46
C LYS A 60 -7.42 21.12 12.80
N ARG A 61 -8.54 21.84 12.92
CA ARG A 61 -9.87 21.26 13.17
C ARG A 61 -10.52 20.71 11.89
N GLY A 62 -10.27 21.32 10.74
CA GLY A 62 -10.90 21.02 9.46
C GLY A 62 -10.18 19.98 8.60
N GLN A 63 -8.90 19.71 8.86
CA GLN A 63 -8.04 18.88 8.00
C GLN A 63 -8.56 17.46 7.75
N ASP A 64 -9.21 16.82 8.73
CA ASP A 64 -9.72 15.45 8.58
C ASP A 64 -10.91 15.41 7.59
N GLU A 65 -11.81 16.39 7.68
CA GLU A 65 -12.95 16.53 6.76
C GLU A 65 -12.49 17.00 5.37
N ALA A 66 -11.52 17.91 5.33
CA ALA A 66 -10.86 18.33 4.10
C ALA A 66 -10.23 17.13 3.37
N PHE A 67 -9.53 16.27 4.10
CA PHE A 67 -8.97 15.04 3.55
C PHE A 67 -10.05 14.15 2.94
N ARG A 68 -11.15 13.93 3.68
CA ARG A 68 -12.27 13.10 3.23
C ARG A 68 -12.88 13.63 1.93
N LEU A 69 -13.23 14.92 1.88
CA LEU A 69 -13.83 15.54 0.69
C LEU A 69 -12.90 15.52 -0.52
N PHE A 70 -11.60 15.73 -0.32
CA PHE A 70 -10.61 15.59 -1.40
C PHE A 70 -10.52 14.14 -1.90
N ALA A 71 -10.47 13.16 -0.99
CA ALA A 71 -10.41 11.75 -1.34
C ALA A 71 -11.68 11.31 -2.10
N ASP A 72 -12.85 11.77 -1.68
CA ASP A 72 -14.13 11.50 -2.35
C ASP A 72 -14.14 12.07 -3.78
N HIS A 73 -13.64 13.28 -3.98
CA HIS A 73 -13.48 13.90 -5.30
C HIS A 73 -12.57 13.08 -6.23
N ILE A 74 -11.40 12.66 -5.75
CA ILE A 74 -10.48 11.82 -6.55
C ILE A 74 -11.10 10.44 -6.84
N ASN A 75 -11.81 9.86 -5.87
CA ASN A 75 -12.49 8.58 -6.06
C ASN A 75 -13.61 8.65 -7.10
N LEU A 76 -14.37 9.75 -7.10
CA LEU A 76 -15.38 10.01 -8.12
C LEU A 76 -14.72 10.18 -9.49
N ALA A 77 -13.59 10.86 -9.56
CA ALA A 77 -12.81 11.00 -10.80
C ALA A 77 -12.33 9.64 -11.35
N PHE A 78 -11.94 8.69 -10.49
CA PHE A 78 -11.57 7.33 -10.93
C PHE A 78 -12.71 6.50 -11.54
N ASN A 79 -13.96 6.93 -11.35
CA ASN A 79 -15.16 6.22 -11.79
C ASN A 79 -15.92 6.97 -12.90
N THR A 80 -15.52 8.19 -13.26
CA THR A 80 -16.15 8.93 -14.35
C THR A 80 -15.67 8.38 -15.70
N LYS A 81 -16.62 8.04 -16.58
CA LYS A 81 -16.35 7.47 -17.92
C LYS A 81 -15.85 8.53 -18.92
N ARG A 82 -14.83 9.31 -18.54
CA ARG A 82 -14.20 10.30 -19.42
C ARG A 82 -12.71 9.99 -19.54
N ALA A 83 -12.25 9.79 -20.77
CA ALA A 83 -10.85 9.53 -21.04
C ALA A 83 -9.99 10.79 -20.83
N TYR A 84 -8.69 10.57 -20.64
CA TYR A 84 -7.68 11.62 -20.66
C TYR A 84 -7.31 11.99 -22.10
N ASP A 85 -7.26 13.30 -22.38
CA ASP A 85 -6.83 13.84 -23.68
C ASP A 85 -5.32 14.14 -23.62
N ILE A 86 -4.55 13.53 -24.51
CA ILE A 86 -3.08 13.67 -24.58
C ILE A 86 -2.70 15.08 -25.05
N GLY A 87 -1.61 15.63 -24.52
CA GLY A 87 -1.01 16.88 -24.99
C GLY A 87 -1.08 18.05 -23.99
N GLY A 88 -1.61 17.80 -22.80
CA GLY A 88 -1.66 18.79 -21.72
C GLY A 88 -0.51 18.70 -20.71
N HIS A 89 0.22 17.57 -20.64
CA HIS A 89 1.20 17.34 -19.58
C HIS A 89 2.22 16.22 -19.91
N PRO A 90 3.48 16.53 -20.29
CA PRO A 90 4.42 15.57 -20.89
C PRO A 90 4.67 14.29 -20.10
N GLU A 91 4.82 14.39 -18.77
CA GLU A 91 5.07 13.22 -17.89
C GLU A 91 3.82 12.33 -17.78
N LEU A 92 2.63 12.93 -17.78
CA LEU A 92 1.36 12.20 -17.74
C LEU A 92 1.06 11.58 -19.11
N ASP A 93 1.44 12.27 -20.18
CA ASP A 93 1.36 11.76 -21.55
C ASP A 93 2.28 10.54 -21.72
N ARG A 94 3.48 10.53 -21.13
CA ARG A 94 4.35 9.33 -21.10
C ARG A 94 3.71 8.15 -20.37
N LEU A 95 3.07 8.41 -19.22
CA LEU A 95 2.33 7.38 -18.49
C LEU A 95 1.15 6.85 -19.33
N ALA A 96 0.38 7.73 -19.96
CA ALA A 96 -0.73 7.36 -20.83
C ALA A 96 -0.25 6.49 -22.01
N GLN A 97 0.83 6.90 -22.69
CA GLN A 97 1.45 6.11 -23.75
C GLN A 97 1.98 4.76 -23.25
N GLY A 98 2.56 4.70 -22.06
CA GLY A 98 3.01 3.46 -21.43
C GLY A 98 1.86 2.48 -21.20
N LEU A 99 0.71 2.98 -20.75
CA LEU A 99 -0.51 2.20 -20.56
C LEU A 99 -1.11 1.73 -21.89
N GLU A 100 -1.05 2.53 -22.95
CA GLU A 100 -1.52 2.14 -24.28
C GLU A 100 -0.66 1.06 -24.92
N LYS A 101 0.66 1.10 -24.68
CA LYS A 101 1.64 0.11 -25.17
C LYS A 101 1.51 -1.27 -24.53
N LEU A 102 0.71 -1.42 -23.47
CA LEU A 102 0.45 -2.74 -22.88
C LEU A 102 -0.24 -3.67 -23.89
N SER A 103 0.20 -4.93 -23.97
CA SER A 103 -0.34 -5.93 -24.89
C SER A 103 -1.86 -6.05 -24.80
N ASP A 104 -2.53 -5.94 -25.96
CA ASP A 104 -3.96 -6.25 -26.08
C ASP A 104 -4.27 -7.71 -25.79
N ALA A 105 -3.30 -8.62 -25.92
CA ALA A 105 -3.50 -10.02 -25.55
C ALA A 105 -3.79 -10.17 -24.04
N TYR A 106 -3.33 -9.21 -23.23
CA TYR A 106 -3.52 -9.24 -21.78
C TYR A 106 -4.45 -8.16 -21.24
N PHE A 107 -4.40 -6.93 -21.75
CA PHE A 107 -5.06 -5.80 -21.09
C PHE A 107 -6.28 -5.24 -21.83
N LYS A 108 -6.77 -5.89 -22.90
CA LYS A 108 -7.87 -5.39 -23.73
C LYS A 108 -9.10 -4.90 -22.95
N HIS A 109 -9.53 -5.63 -21.92
CA HIS A 109 -10.70 -5.28 -21.10
C HIS A 109 -10.40 -4.24 -20.00
N GLU A 110 -9.13 -4.04 -19.63
CA GLU A 110 -8.70 -3.08 -18.60
C GLU A 110 -8.31 -1.72 -19.19
N LYS A 111 -7.85 -1.66 -20.44
CA LYS A 111 -7.42 -0.42 -21.13
C LYS A 111 -8.39 0.76 -21.00
N PRO A 112 -9.72 0.60 -21.13
CA PRO A 112 -10.66 1.69 -20.90
C PRO A 112 -10.59 2.25 -19.48
N GLN A 113 -10.44 1.40 -18.47
CA GLN A 113 -10.28 1.83 -17.07
C GLN A 113 -8.93 2.49 -16.83
N LEU A 114 -7.85 1.99 -17.47
CA LEU A 114 -6.52 2.57 -17.38
C LEU A 114 -6.46 3.99 -17.97
N ARG A 115 -7.19 4.24 -19.06
CA ARG A 115 -7.34 5.60 -19.64
C ARG A 115 -8.05 6.59 -18.71
N ILE A 116 -8.98 6.12 -17.88
CA ILE A 116 -9.67 6.95 -16.88
C ILE A 116 -8.72 7.36 -15.74
N ILE A 117 -7.76 6.49 -15.38
CA ILE A 117 -6.80 6.77 -14.30
C ILE A 117 -5.99 8.04 -14.59
N CYS A 118 -5.46 8.18 -15.81
CA CYS A 118 -4.72 9.38 -16.21
C CYS A 118 -5.54 10.66 -16.04
N ARG A 119 -6.85 10.61 -16.33
CA ARG A 119 -7.75 11.77 -16.17
C ARG A 119 -7.95 12.12 -14.70
N ALA A 120 -8.10 11.11 -13.85
CA ALA A 120 -8.32 11.30 -12.42
C ALA A 120 -7.10 11.92 -11.72
N ILE A 121 -5.89 11.55 -12.15
CA ILE A 121 -4.63 12.06 -11.59
C ILE A 121 -4.10 13.31 -12.31
N ALA A 122 -4.82 13.82 -13.31
CA ALA A 122 -4.41 14.98 -14.08
C ALA A 122 -4.37 16.25 -13.21
N PRO A 123 -3.43 17.19 -13.45
CA PRO A 123 -3.29 18.40 -12.64
C PRO A 123 -4.59 19.19 -12.48
N ILE A 124 -5.40 19.29 -13.53
CA ILE A 124 -6.69 20.00 -13.50
C ILE A 124 -7.71 19.34 -12.54
N THR A 125 -7.71 18.01 -12.45
CA THR A 125 -8.59 17.27 -11.54
C THR A 125 -8.12 17.44 -10.11
N VAL A 126 -6.81 17.35 -9.88
CA VAL A 126 -6.20 17.53 -8.56
C VAL A 126 -6.41 18.96 -8.06
N LEU A 127 -6.25 19.96 -8.93
CA LEU A 127 -6.56 21.37 -8.66
C LEU A 127 -8.04 21.59 -8.34
N ALA A 128 -8.97 20.95 -9.06
CA ALA A 128 -10.40 21.03 -8.71
C ALA A 128 -10.68 20.49 -7.30
N GLY A 129 -9.89 19.50 -6.84
CA GLY A 129 -9.96 18.98 -5.48
C GLY A 129 -9.63 20.04 -4.42
N PHE A 130 -8.84 21.07 -4.75
CA PHE A 130 -8.56 22.18 -3.83
C PHE A 130 -9.85 22.91 -3.41
N GLN A 131 -10.84 23.02 -4.29
CA GLN A 131 -12.11 23.67 -3.94
C GLN A 131 -12.86 22.91 -2.84
N GLN A 132 -12.71 21.57 -2.80
CA GLN A 132 -13.37 20.71 -1.82
C GLN A 132 -12.81 20.89 -0.40
N ILE A 133 -11.54 21.31 -0.28
CA ILE A 133 -10.90 21.49 1.02
C ILE A 133 -11.12 22.89 1.62
N LEU A 134 -11.54 23.88 0.83
CA LEU A 134 -11.70 25.26 1.33
C LEU A 134 -12.75 25.38 2.42
N VAL A 135 -13.91 24.73 2.23
CA VAL A 135 -15.04 24.77 3.17
C VAL A 135 -14.69 24.20 4.55
N PRO A 136 -14.19 22.95 4.66
CA PRO A 136 -13.85 22.39 5.96
C PRO A 136 -12.69 23.11 6.66
N LEU A 137 -11.72 23.65 5.90
CA LEU A 137 -10.61 24.42 6.47
C LEU A 137 -11.01 25.84 6.92
N LYS A 138 -12.19 26.34 6.50
CA LYS A 138 -12.71 27.67 6.83
C LYS A 138 -11.72 28.81 6.52
N LEU A 139 -10.98 28.68 5.41
CA LEU A 139 -9.99 29.68 5.01
C LEU A 139 -10.65 30.98 4.59
N GLU A 140 -10.25 32.07 5.26
CA GLU A 140 -10.63 33.43 4.89
C GLU A 140 -10.09 33.80 3.51
N ALA A 141 -10.82 34.69 2.82
CA ALA A 141 -10.54 35.04 1.43
C ALA A 141 -9.12 35.60 1.24
N SER A 142 -8.62 36.34 2.23
CA SER A 142 -7.26 36.90 2.31
C SER A 142 -6.15 35.84 2.20
N HIS A 143 -6.40 34.60 2.65
CA HIS A 143 -5.39 33.54 2.70
C HIS A 143 -5.54 32.48 1.61
N ARG A 144 -6.65 32.47 0.87
CA ARG A 144 -6.92 31.45 -0.16
C ARG A 144 -5.87 31.40 -1.27
N HIS A 145 -5.36 32.56 -1.69
CA HIS A 145 -4.33 32.63 -2.73
C HIS A 145 -3.01 31.99 -2.26
N GLN A 146 -2.58 32.29 -1.04
CA GLN A 146 -1.37 31.71 -0.47
C GLN A 146 -1.53 30.20 -0.24
N ALA A 147 -2.68 29.77 0.27
CA ALA A 147 -3.03 28.36 0.42
C ALA A 147 -3.00 27.61 -0.92
N LEU A 148 -3.58 28.19 -1.98
CA LEU A 148 -3.54 27.62 -3.33
C LEU A 148 -2.11 27.52 -3.87
N THR A 149 -1.29 28.55 -3.66
CA THR A 149 0.12 28.56 -4.09
C THR A 149 0.92 27.45 -3.39
N MET A 150 0.69 27.25 -2.09
CA MET A 150 1.30 26.15 -1.33
C MET A 150 0.82 24.78 -1.83
N PHE A 151 -0.47 24.66 -2.15
CA PHE A 151 -1.04 23.44 -2.71
C PHE A 151 -0.44 23.11 -4.08
N GLN A 152 -0.25 24.12 -4.93
CA GLN A 152 0.42 23.97 -6.22
C GLN A 152 1.87 23.51 -6.05
N GLY A 153 2.62 24.10 -5.12
CA GLY A 153 4.01 23.70 -4.86
C GLY A 153 4.15 22.30 -4.27
N LEU A 154 3.29 21.94 -3.30
CA LEU A 154 3.44 20.69 -2.54
C LEU A 154 2.73 19.49 -3.17
N LEU A 155 1.71 19.70 -4.02
CA LEU A 155 1.05 18.62 -4.76
C LEU A 155 1.31 18.73 -6.26
N ILE A 156 0.96 19.84 -6.89
CA ILE A 156 0.89 19.91 -8.36
C ILE A 156 2.29 19.77 -9.00
N GLN A 157 3.30 20.44 -8.46
CA GLN A 157 4.68 20.32 -8.95
C GLN A 157 5.28 18.93 -8.70
N GLU A 158 4.77 18.21 -7.70
CA GLU A 158 5.24 16.88 -7.30
C GLU A 158 4.55 15.76 -8.09
N LEU A 159 3.50 16.05 -8.87
CA LEU A 159 2.77 15.07 -9.69
C LEU A 159 3.67 14.30 -10.67
N ASN A 160 4.75 14.93 -11.16
CA ASN A 160 5.72 14.26 -12.03
C ASN A 160 6.31 13.00 -11.38
N LYS A 161 6.60 13.05 -10.08
CA LYS A 161 7.13 11.90 -9.34
C LYS A 161 6.12 10.77 -9.25
N LEU A 162 4.84 11.10 -9.02
CA LEU A 162 3.76 10.12 -9.09
C LEU A 162 3.72 9.45 -10.47
N TYR A 163 3.81 10.22 -11.54
CA TYR A 163 3.74 9.69 -12.90
C TYR A 163 4.92 8.78 -13.23
N SER A 164 6.13 9.15 -12.83
CA SER A 164 7.32 8.32 -13.00
C SER A 164 7.23 7.03 -12.20
N ASP A 165 6.75 7.09 -10.96
CA ASP A 165 6.59 5.92 -10.08
C ASP A 165 5.56 4.95 -10.66
N LEU A 166 4.41 5.46 -11.08
CA LEU A 166 3.37 4.65 -11.74
C LEU A 166 3.88 4.03 -13.03
N LEU A 167 4.62 4.78 -13.86
CA LEU A 167 5.21 4.28 -15.10
C LEU A 167 6.22 3.16 -14.83
N SER A 168 7.09 3.33 -13.83
CA SER A 168 8.08 2.33 -13.43
C SER A 168 7.44 1.04 -12.91
N SER A 169 6.24 1.14 -12.36
CA SER A 169 5.48 0.00 -11.83
C SER A 169 4.74 -0.81 -12.91
N LEU A 170 4.72 -0.35 -14.16
CA LEU A 170 4.07 -1.04 -15.27
C LEU A 170 4.81 -2.33 -15.64
N PRO A 171 4.09 -3.39 -16.05
CA PRO A 171 4.72 -4.62 -16.51
C PRO A 171 5.48 -4.37 -17.82
N VAL A 172 6.79 -4.60 -17.80
CA VAL A 172 7.66 -4.48 -18.99
C VAL A 172 7.42 -5.69 -19.91
N GLU A 173 7.02 -5.43 -21.16
CA GLU A 173 7.02 -6.45 -22.21
C GLU A 173 8.45 -6.85 -22.55
N SER A 174 8.72 -8.16 -22.51
CA SER A 174 9.94 -8.72 -23.07
C SER A 174 9.96 -8.47 -24.58
N GLN A 175 10.74 -7.46 -24.98
CA GLN A 175 10.85 -6.85 -26.30
C GLN A 175 10.86 -7.87 -27.46
N THR A 176 9.82 -7.85 -28.30
CA THR A 176 9.71 -8.73 -29.48
C THR A 176 10.31 -8.13 -30.75
N HIS A 177 10.61 -6.83 -30.79
CA HIS A 177 11.10 -6.14 -32.00
C HIS A 177 12.62 -5.98 -32.12
N ASN A 178 13.42 -6.43 -31.14
CA ASN A 178 14.86 -6.24 -31.13
C ASN A 178 15.65 -7.34 -31.86
N LEU A 179 15.10 -8.54 -32.04
CA LEU A 179 15.89 -9.71 -32.45
C LEU A 179 16.51 -9.58 -33.86
N GLU A 180 15.78 -9.02 -34.83
CA GLU A 180 16.29 -8.86 -36.21
C GLU A 180 17.39 -7.81 -36.31
N ALA A 181 17.26 -6.69 -35.60
CA ALA A 181 18.28 -5.65 -35.50
C ALA A 181 19.55 -6.14 -34.75
N TRP A 182 19.38 -7.01 -33.76
CA TRP A 182 20.51 -7.62 -33.06
C TRP A 182 21.22 -8.69 -33.89
N ILE A 183 20.49 -9.44 -34.73
CA ILE A 183 21.08 -10.40 -35.67
C ILE A 183 21.89 -9.66 -36.75
N SER A 184 21.38 -8.56 -37.30
CA SER A 184 22.12 -7.76 -38.28
C SER A 184 23.36 -7.10 -37.67
N HIS A 185 23.25 -6.55 -36.47
CA HIS A 185 24.38 -5.93 -35.76
C HIS A 185 25.49 -6.94 -35.42
N ILE A 186 25.14 -8.13 -34.91
CA ILE A 186 26.15 -9.16 -34.58
C ILE A 186 26.78 -9.76 -35.84
N LYS A 187 26.04 -9.89 -36.94
CA LYS A 187 26.59 -10.28 -38.25
C LYS A 187 27.59 -9.25 -38.77
N GLN A 188 27.29 -7.96 -38.61
CA GLN A 188 28.19 -6.87 -38.98
C GLN A 188 29.46 -6.86 -38.12
N GLN A 189 29.33 -7.07 -36.82
CA GLN A 189 30.46 -7.17 -35.89
C GLN A 189 31.38 -8.36 -36.21
N LEU A 190 30.85 -9.50 -36.64
CA LEU A 190 31.66 -10.66 -37.07
C LEU A 190 32.40 -10.44 -38.41
N ALA A 191 31.94 -9.51 -39.23
CA ALA A 191 32.58 -9.14 -40.49
C ALA A 191 33.76 -8.17 -40.30
N GLU A 192 33.85 -7.49 -39.15
CA GLU A 192 34.97 -6.62 -38.80
C GLU A 192 36.21 -7.45 -38.43
N LYS A 193 37.40 -7.04 -38.92
CA LYS A 193 38.63 -7.86 -38.88
C LYS A 193 39.40 -7.84 -37.54
N ASN A 194 38.90 -7.14 -36.51
CA ASN A 194 39.65 -6.84 -35.28
C ASN A 194 39.22 -7.62 -34.02
N LEU A 195 38.49 -8.74 -34.14
CA LEU A 195 38.11 -9.55 -32.98
C LEU A 195 39.14 -10.64 -32.66
N SER A 196 39.49 -10.79 -31.38
CA SER A 196 40.32 -11.90 -30.92
C SER A 196 39.61 -13.25 -31.11
N THR A 197 40.36 -14.34 -31.16
CA THR A 197 39.84 -15.71 -31.39
C THR A 197 38.77 -16.10 -30.35
N GLN A 198 38.94 -15.67 -29.10
CA GLN A 198 38.02 -15.98 -28.01
C GLN A 198 36.75 -15.11 -28.06
N GLU A 199 36.87 -13.84 -28.44
CA GLU A 199 35.72 -12.95 -28.63
C GLU A 199 34.88 -13.36 -29.84
N ARG A 200 35.54 -13.76 -30.93
CA ARG A 200 34.87 -14.24 -32.15
C ARG A 200 34.00 -15.47 -31.86
N ALA A 201 34.53 -16.47 -31.16
CA ALA A 201 33.78 -17.67 -30.76
C ALA A 201 32.57 -17.34 -29.87
N LEU A 202 32.70 -16.37 -28.97
CA LEU A 202 31.61 -15.96 -28.07
C LEU A 202 30.52 -15.17 -28.81
N THR A 203 30.89 -14.30 -29.75
CA THR A 203 29.94 -13.60 -30.63
C THR A 203 29.20 -14.55 -31.58
N GLU A 204 29.88 -15.58 -32.08
CA GLU A 204 29.29 -16.58 -32.97
C GLU A 204 28.29 -17.49 -32.23
N THR A 205 28.61 -17.84 -30.97
CA THR A 205 27.70 -18.58 -30.08
C THR A 205 26.43 -17.76 -29.77
N ARG A 206 26.57 -16.44 -29.58
CA ARG A 206 25.44 -15.51 -29.40
C ARG A 206 24.59 -15.40 -30.66
N LEU A 207 25.21 -15.32 -31.84
CA LEU A 207 24.49 -15.30 -33.12
C LEU A 207 23.69 -16.59 -33.34
N GLN A 208 24.27 -17.76 -33.08
CA GLN A 208 23.58 -19.05 -33.21
C GLN A 208 22.35 -19.14 -32.28
N ARG A 209 22.47 -18.63 -31.05
CA ARG A 209 21.34 -18.59 -30.11
C ARG A 209 20.22 -17.66 -30.61
N LEU A 210 20.57 -16.52 -31.20
CA LEU A 210 19.60 -15.57 -31.76
C LEU A 210 18.94 -16.08 -33.04
N LEU A 211 19.69 -16.77 -33.91
CA LEU A 211 19.15 -17.39 -35.13
C LEU A 211 18.18 -18.54 -34.81
N LYS A 212 18.46 -19.36 -33.79
CA LYS A 212 17.51 -20.40 -33.32
C LYS A 212 16.19 -19.81 -32.81
N LEU A 213 16.24 -18.65 -32.19
CA LEU A 213 15.05 -17.92 -31.74
C LEU A 213 14.31 -17.24 -32.91
N HIS A 214 15.02 -16.86 -33.96
CA HIS A 214 14.47 -16.25 -35.16
C HIS A 214 13.82 -17.26 -36.12
N SER A 215 14.44 -18.43 -36.32
CA SER A 215 13.89 -19.52 -37.14
C SER A 215 12.57 -20.08 -36.59
N HIS A 216 12.48 -20.21 -35.26
CA HIS A 216 11.23 -20.56 -34.58
C HIS A 216 10.10 -19.55 -34.80
N ARG A 217 10.42 -18.29 -35.13
CA ARG A 217 9.41 -17.25 -35.44
C ARG A 217 9.06 -17.18 -36.91
N HIS A 218 10.02 -17.34 -37.82
CA HIS A 218 9.76 -17.28 -39.27
C HIS A 218 9.05 -18.52 -39.83
N SER A 219 9.14 -19.67 -39.15
CA SER A 219 8.31 -20.86 -39.48
C SER A 219 6.79 -20.59 -39.40
N LYS A 220 6.37 -19.52 -38.71
CA LYS A 220 4.95 -19.12 -38.63
C LYS A 220 4.47 -18.20 -39.76
N ASN A 221 5.34 -17.77 -40.67
CA ASN A 221 5.00 -16.75 -41.68
C ASN A 221 5.17 -17.17 -43.16
N SER A 222 5.44 -18.43 -43.46
CA SER A 222 5.28 -18.94 -44.84
C SER A 222 3.91 -19.58 -45.00
N ASN A 223 3.09 -19.00 -45.88
CA ASN A 223 1.90 -19.64 -46.41
C ASN A 223 2.21 -21.08 -46.87
N SER A 224 1.62 -22.07 -46.22
CA SER A 224 1.52 -23.43 -46.77
C SER A 224 0.43 -24.21 -46.05
N VAL A 225 -0.51 -24.71 -46.84
CA VAL A 225 -1.17 -26.02 -46.78
C VAL A 225 -1.11 -26.72 -45.42
N GLN A 226 -2.28 -27.08 -44.86
CA GLN A 226 -2.42 -27.87 -43.63
C GLN A 226 -1.64 -29.19 -43.71
N ILE A 227 -0.39 -29.15 -43.29
CA ILE A 227 0.42 -30.31 -42.96
C ILE A 227 0.11 -30.59 -41.49
N GLU A 228 -0.19 -31.85 -41.15
CA GLU A 228 -0.37 -32.23 -39.75
C GLU A 228 0.88 -31.81 -38.93
N PRO A 229 0.70 -31.21 -37.75
CA PRO A 229 1.82 -30.78 -36.92
C PRO A 229 2.68 -31.99 -36.54
N SER A 230 4.00 -31.82 -36.59
CA SER A 230 4.93 -32.89 -36.23
C SER A 230 4.88 -33.20 -34.72
N ASP A 231 5.30 -34.41 -34.32
CA ASP A 231 5.39 -34.77 -32.90
C ASP A 231 6.28 -33.79 -32.12
N GLU A 232 7.36 -33.33 -32.74
CA GLU A 232 8.27 -32.35 -32.14
C GLU A 232 7.59 -31.00 -31.90
N GLU A 233 6.76 -30.52 -32.83
CA GLU A 233 6.00 -29.27 -32.68
C GLU A 233 4.94 -29.36 -31.58
N LEU A 234 4.24 -30.50 -31.50
CA LEU A 234 3.23 -30.76 -30.47
C LEU A 234 3.87 -30.77 -29.07
N LEU A 235 4.95 -31.55 -28.91
CA LEU A 235 5.66 -31.65 -27.63
C LEU A 235 6.35 -30.34 -27.24
N ASN A 236 6.92 -29.59 -28.19
CA ASN A 236 7.47 -28.26 -27.93
C ASN A 236 6.38 -27.26 -27.51
N THR A 237 5.18 -27.36 -28.08
CA THR A 237 4.03 -26.55 -27.65
C THR A 237 3.63 -26.85 -26.20
N VAL A 238 3.64 -28.12 -25.78
CA VAL A 238 3.43 -28.48 -24.37
C VAL A 238 4.57 -27.96 -23.50
N ALA A 239 5.82 -28.18 -23.90
CA ALA A 239 6.99 -27.74 -23.15
C ALA A 239 6.96 -26.22 -22.89
N THR A 240 6.64 -25.41 -23.91
CA THR A 240 6.55 -23.94 -23.78
C THR A 240 5.45 -23.48 -22.83
N LEU A 241 4.32 -24.20 -22.71
CA LEU A 241 3.28 -23.89 -21.72
C LEU A 241 3.80 -24.01 -20.29
N PHE A 242 4.60 -25.04 -20.01
CA PHE A 242 5.13 -25.31 -18.67
C PHE A 242 6.51 -24.67 -18.42
N GLN A 243 7.16 -24.12 -19.45
CA GLN A 243 8.42 -23.36 -19.36
C GLN A 243 8.20 -21.95 -18.78
N GLN A 244 6.98 -21.41 -18.90
CA GLN A 244 6.62 -20.08 -18.37
C GLN A 244 6.74 -19.96 -16.83
N LEU A 245 6.92 -21.07 -16.12
CA LEU A 245 7.30 -21.09 -14.71
C LEU A 245 8.79 -20.80 -14.55
N THR A 246 9.18 -19.54 -14.70
CA THR A 246 10.56 -19.05 -14.60
C THR A 246 11.28 -19.42 -13.29
N THR A 247 10.54 -19.80 -12.24
CA THR A 247 11.08 -20.03 -10.89
C THR A 247 10.52 -21.31 -10.24
N ARG A 248 10.57 -22.47 -10.93
CA ARG A 248 10.16 -23.77 -10.35
C ARG A 248 10.78 -24.06 -8.97
N ARG A 249 11.92 -23.46 -8.63
CA ARG A 249 12.62 -23.62 -7.33
C ARG A 249 11.85 -23.14 -6.09
N ARG A 250 10.79 -22.33 -6.24
CA ARG A 250 9.99 -21.81 -5.12
C ARG A 250 8.65 -22.50 -4.93
N LEU A 251 8.28 -23.40 -5.83
CA LEU A 251 7.07 -24.23 -5.71
C LEU A 251 7.33 -25.39 -4.75
N SER A 252 6.31 -25.81 -4.01
CA SER A 252 6.41 -27.00 -3.16
C SER A 252 6.60 -28.27 -4.00
N SER A 253 7.18 -29.31 -3.40
CA SER A 253 7.41 -30.59 -4.08
C SER A 253 6.11 -31.24 -4.57
N GLY A 254 5.00 -31.06 -3.84
CA GLY A 254 3.69 -31.57 -4.25
C GLY A 254 3.14 -30.85 -5.49
N VAL A 255 3.24 -29.51 -5.54
CA VAL A 255 2.85 -28.74 -6.74
C VAL A 255 3.69 -29.12 -7.95
N LEU A 256 5.01 -29.27 -7.78
CA LEU A 256 5.91 -29.70 -8.86
C LEU A 256 5.56 -31.10 -9.39
N SER A 257 5.25 -32.04 -8.48
CA SER A 257 4.82 -33.39 -8.85
C SER A 257 3.54 -33.36 -9.68
N SER A 258 2.51 -32.65 -9.22
CA SER A 258 1.24 -32.51 -9.95
C SER A 258 1.40 -31.85 -11.31
N LEU A 259 2.28 -30.84 -11.42
CA LEU A 259 2.61 -30.22 -12.71
C LEU A 259 3.31 -31.18 -13.67
N ASN A 260 4.23 -32.01 -13.17
CA ASN A 260 4.89 -33.02 -14.00
C ASN A 260 3.90 -34.07 -14.49
N THR A 261 2.97 -34.55 -13.64
CA THR A 261 1.88 -35.44 -14.06
C THR A 261 1.05 -34.79 -15.17
N LEU A 262 0.60 -33.56 -14.96
CA LEU A 262 -0.17 -32.81 -15.97
C LEU A 262 0.63 -32.61 -17.27
N GLN A 263 1.92 -32.30 -17.20
CA GLN A 263 2.77 -32.13 -18.37
C GLN A 263 2.85 -33.42 -19.19
N THR A 264 3.04 -34.58 -18.54
CA THR A 264 3.06 -35.89 -19.20
C THR A 264 1.70 -36.22 -19.83
N SER A 265 0.61 -36.06 -19.07
CA SER A 265 -0.76 -36.30 -19.53
C SER A 265 -1.14 -35.44 -20.74
N VAL A 266 -0.79 -34.15 -20.71
CA VAL A 266 -1.06 -33.23 -21.82
C VAL A 266 -0.17 -33.52 -23.03
N SER A 267 1.06 -33.98 -22.82
CA SER A 267 1.95 -34.42 -23.90
C SER A 267 1.38 -35.64 -24.61
N ALA A 268 0.88 -36.63 -23.87
CA ALA A 268 0.20 -37.80 -24.43
C ALA A 268 -1.06 -37.40 -25.21
N LEU A 269 -1.89 -36.50 -24.66
CA LEU A 269 -3.08 -35.98 -25.34
C LEU A 269 -2.73 -35.20 -26.62
N ALA A 270 -1.67 -34.39 -26.61
CA ALA A 270 -1.24 -33.63 -27.78
C ALA A 270 -0.88 -34.54 -28.97
N LEU A 271 -0.27 -35.69 -28.70
CA LEU A 271 0.07 -36.70 -29.71
C LEU A 271 -1.16 -37.46 -30.24
N GLN A 272 -2.24 -37.53 -29.46
CA GLN A 272 -3.52 -38.14 -29.85
C GLN A 272 -4.41 -37.16 -30.63
N ASP A 273 -4.58 -35.91 -30.14
CA ASP A 273 -5.42 -34.85 -30.72
C ASP A 273 -4.60 -33.89 -31.62
N ARG A 274 -3.76 -34.43 -32.51
CA ARG A 274 -2.72 -33.69 -33.26
C ARG A 274 -3.25 -32.44 -33.98
N SER A 275 -4.33 -32.60 -34.73
CA SER A 275 -4.92 -31.53 -35.57
C SER A 275 -5.59 -30.43 -34.74
N VAL A 276 -6.15 -30.75 -33.57
CA VAL A 276 -6.95 -29.82 -32.75
C VAL A 276 -6.13 -29.21 -31.61
N PHE A 277 -5.09 -29.90 -31.13
CA PHE A 277 -4.27 -29.45 -30.01
C PHE A 277 -3.57 -28.11 -30.29
N MET A 278 -3.16 -27.89 -31.54
CA MET A 278 -2.53 -26.63 -31.96
C MET A 278 -3.45 -25.41 -31.83
N HIS A 279 -4.77 -25.62 -31.71
CA HIS A 279 -5.73 -24.56 -31.48
C HIS A 279 -5.58 -23.95 -30.07
N PRO A 280 -5.47 -22.61 -29.92
CA PRO A 280 -5.32 -21.97 -28.60
C PRO A 280 -6.47 -22.21 -27.62
N LEU A 281 -7.66 -22.54 -28.12
CA LEU A 281 -8.86 -22.83 -27.33
C LEU A 281 -8.97 -24.31 -26.92
N HIS A 282 -7.97 -25.13 -27.19
CA HIS A 282 -7.98 -26.53 -26.75
C HIS A 282 -8.14 -26.61 -25.21
N PRO A 283 -9.09 -27.41 -24.67
CA PRO A 283 -9.40 -27.45 -23.24
C PRO A 283 -8.19 -27.66 -22.33
N ALA A 284 -7.33 -28.61 -22.69
CA ALA A 284 -6.11 -28.90 -21.94
C ALA A 284 -5.15 -27.70 -21.88
N ARG A 285 -5.06 -26.93 -22.97
CA ARG A 285 -4.20 -25.74 -23.03
C ARG A 285 -4.75 -24.62 -22.17
N GLN A 286 -6.07 -24.43 -22.15
CA GLN A 286 -6.72 -23.42 -21.33
C GLN A 286 -6.51 -23.71 -19.84
N VAL A 287 -6.79 -24.94 -19.41
CA VAL A 287 -6.61 -25.39 -18.01
C VAL A 287 -5.16 -25.22 -17.56
N CYS A 288 -4.20 -25.73 -18.34
CA CYS A 288 -2.79 -25.61 -18.00
C CYS A 288 -2.33 -24.14 -17.97
N ARG A 289 -2.73 -23.33 -18.95
CA ARG A 289 -2.38 -21.91 -18.98
C ARG A 289 -2.90 -21.22 -17.72
N GLN A 290 -4.14 -21.45 -17.32
CA GLN A 290 -4.69 -20.84 -16.11
C GLN A 290 -3.92 -21.23 -14.84
N LEU A 291 -3.61 -22.52 -14.68
CA LEU A 291 -2.82 -23.01 -13.55
C LEU A 291 -1.43 -22.36 -13.51
N ILE A 292 -0.72 -22.34 -14.64
CA ILE A 292 0.63 -21.78 -14.74
C ILE A 292 0.65 -20.30 -14.38
N ASN A 293 -0.34 -19.55 -14.84
CA ASN A 293 -0.40 -18.12 -14.55
C ASN A 293 -0.81 -17.79 -13.12
N THR A 294 -1.65 -18.62 -12.52
CA THR A 294 -1.95 -18.55 -11.09
C THR A 294 -0.70 -18.81 -10.26
N LEU A 295 0.08 -19.84 -10.63
CA LEU A 295 1.33 -20.20 -9.97
C LEU A 295 2.46 -19.16 -10.13
N ASN A 296 2.39 -18.27 -11.11
CA ASN A 296 3.32 -17.14 -11.20
C ASN A 296 3.23 -16.17 -10.01
N GLN A 297 2.10 -16.17 -9.28
CA GLN A 297 1.89 -15.36 -8.07
C GLN A 297 1.95 -16.21 -6.80
N TRP A 298 2.50 -17.42 -6.89
CA TRP A 298 2.58 -18.36 -5.77
C TRP A 298 3.24 -17.75 -4.53
N ASP A 299 4.30 -16.97 -4.72
CA ASP A 299 5.09 -16.37 -3.65
C ASP A 299 4.35 -15.27 -2.87
N ASP A 300 3.28 -14.71 -3.41
CA ASP A 300 2.50 -13.65 -2.78
C ASP A 300 1.31 -14.20 -1.97
N ALA A 301 0.98 -15.49 -2.15
CA ALA A 301 -0.14 -16.14 -1.48
C ALA A 301 0.16 -16.45 0.00
N PRO A 302 -0.82 -16.37 0.91
CA PRO A 302 -0.63 -16.81 2.28
C PRO A 302 -0.49 -18.35 2.36
N LEU A 303 0.23 -18.84 3.36
CA LEU A 303 0.60 -20.26 3.49
C LEU A 303 -0.62 -21.21 3.50
N ALA A 304 -1.68 -20.86 4.21
CA ALA A 304 -2.89 -21.69 4.29
C ALA A 304 -3.56 -21.88 2.92
N GLN A 305 -3.65 -20.81 2.14
CA GLN A 305 -4.24 -20.85 0.80
C GLN A 305 -3.33 -21.57 -0.20
N ARG A 306 -2.00 -21.48 -0.04
CA ARG A 306 -1.06 -22.33 -0.79
C ARG A 306 -1.31 -23.80 -0.53
N GLN A 307 -1.45 -24.21 0.73
CA GLN A 307 -1.73 -25.60 1.10
C GLN A 307 -3.07 -26.10 0.53
N GLN A 308 -4.12 -25.26 0.59
CA GLN A 308 -5.42 -25.58 0.01
C GLN A 308 -5.35 -25.75 -1.52
N PHE A 309 -4.68 -24.82 -2.20
CA PHE A 309 -4.49 -24.91 -3.66
C PHE A 309 -3.68 -26.16 -4.05
N GLU A 310 -2.62 -26.49 -3.30
CA GLU A 310 -1.82 -27.69 -3.52
C GLU A 310 -2.65 -28.98 -3.37
N ALA A 311 -3.53 -29.05 -2.38
CA ALA A 311 -4.42 -30.20 -2.18
C ALA A 311 -5.44 -30.37 -3.33
N GLU A 312 -6.04 -29.26 -3.78
CA GLU A 312 -6.95 -29.24 -4.94
C GLU A 312 -6.21 -29.64 -6.23
N LEU A 313 -5.03 -29.07 -6.47
CA LEU A 313 -4.21 -29.39 -7.64
C LEU A 313 -3.81 -30.87 -7.66
N LYS A 314 -3.48 -31.44 -6.50
CA LYS A 314 -3.19 -32.88 -6.37
C LYS A 314 -4.40 -33.75 -6.69
N THR A 315 -5.59 -33.30 -6.30
CA THR A 315 -6.85 -34.00 -6.62
C THR A 315 -7.16 -33.95 -8.11
N ILE A 316 -6.96 -32.78 -8.72
CA ILE A 316 -7.10 -32.59 -10.18
C ILE A 316 -6.08 -33.45 -10.93
N SER A 317 -4.80 -33.43 -10.55
CA SER A 317 -3.76 -34.18 -11.26
C SER A 317 -3.98 -35.70 -11.22
N LYS A 318 -4.55 -36.23 -10.13
CA LYS A 318 -4.90 -37.66 -10.02
C LYS A 318 -5.94 -38.13 -11.04
N LYS A 319 -6.85 -37.25 -11.49
CA LYS A 319 -7.86 -37.57 -12.52
C LYS A 319 -7.22 -37.83 -13.89
N PHE A 320 -5.96 -37.45 -14.08
CA PHE A 320 -5.20 -37.59 -15.31
C PHE A 320 -4.12 -38.68 -15.24
N SER A 321 -4.17 -39.55 -14.23
CA SER A 321 -3.20 -40.63 -14.07
C SER A 321 -3.49 -41.84 -14.98
N ASP A 322 -4.68 -41.93 -15.59
CA ASP A 322 -5.10 -43.06 -16.41
C ASP A 322 -4.64 -42.94 -17.87
N HIS A 323 -4.46 -44.07 -18.56
CA HIS A 323 -3.89 -44.13 -19.92
C HIS A 323 -4.80 -43.62 -21.07
N HIS A 324 -6.07 -43.27 -20.79
CA HIS A 324 -7.06 -42.88 -21.80
C HIS A 324 -7.60 -41.46 -21.55
N ILE A 325 -6.71 -40.47 -21.65
CA ILE A 325 -7.03 -39.06 -21.42
C ILE A 325 -7.58 -38.45 -22.70
N ASN A 326 -8.65 -37.66 -22.59
CA ASN A 326 -9.23 -36.95 -23.72
C ASN A 326 -9.54 -35.49 -23.36
N ALA A 327 -9.84 -34.67 -24.38
CA ALA A 327 -10.19 -33.26 -24.19
C ALA A 327 -11.43 -33.04 -23.28
N ASN A 328 -12.37 -33.99 -23.23
CA ASN A 328 -13.58 -33.88 -22.41
C ASN A 328 -13.29 -33.95 -20.90
N GLN A 329 -12.27 -34.73 -20.49
CA GLN A 329 -11.83 -34.75 -19.09
C GLN A 329 -11.29 -33.38 -18.65
N PHE A 330 -10.60 -32.65 -19.53
CA PHE A 330 -10.15 -31.29 -19.24
C PHE A 330 -11.30 -30.29 -19.12
N ASN A 331 -12.36 -30.44 -19.94
CA ASN A 331 -13.58 -29.66 -19.78
C ASN A 331 -14.25 -29.92 -18.43
N ALA A 332 -14.30 -31.19 -17.99
CA ALA A 332 -14.94 -31.58 -16.73
C ALA A 332 -14.24 -31.04 -15.47
N VAL A 333 -12.91 -30.81 -15.51
CA VAL A 333 -12.17 -30.22 -14.37
C VAL A 333 -12.06 -28.71 -14.44
N ARG A 334 -12.52 -28.08 -15.52
CA ARG A 334 -12.31 -26.64 -15.77
C ARG A 334 -12.91 -25.78 -14.67
N GLU A 335 -14.16 -26.03 -14.26
CA GLU A 335 -14.80 -25.28 -13.17
C GLU A 335 -14.07 -25.43 -11.83
N GLN A 336 -13.54 -26.63 -11.54
CA GLN A 336 -12.76 -26.88 -10.33
C GLN A 336 -11.44 -26.09 -10.35
N VAL A 337 -10.77 -26.06 -11.50
CA VAL A 337 -9.54 -25.28 -11.71
C VAL A 337 -9.82 -23.79 -11.61
N ASP A 338 -10.90 -23.32 -12.24
CA ASP A 338 -11.36 -21.94 -12.18
C ASP A 338 -11.56 -21.49 -10.72
N ALA A 339 -12.31 -22.28 -9.94
CA ALA A 339 -12.60 -21.99 -8.55
C ALA A 339 -11.33 -21.93 -7.68
N CYS A 340 -10.43 -22.92 -7.78
CA CYS A 340 -9.23 -22.96 -6.95
C CYS A 340 -8.26 -21.83 -7.31
N CYS A 341 -8.13 -21.49 -8.60
CA CYS A 341 -7.29 -20.39 -9.06
C CYS A 341 -7.83 -19.03 -8.60
N GLN A 342 -9.15 -18.80 -8.76
CA GLN A 342 -9.79 -17.57 -8.29
C GLN A 342 -9.65 -17.41 -6.78
N HIS A 343 -9.83 -18.47 -6.01
CA HIS A 343 -9.67 -18.43 -4.56
C HIS A 343 -8.25 -18.04 -4.13
N LEU A 344 -7.21 -18.62 -4.74
CA LEU A 344 -5.82 -18.25 -4.47
C LEU A 344 -5.55 -16.78 -4.82
N LEU A 345 -5.93 -16.33 -6.01
CA LEU A 345 -5.73 -14.96 -6.48
C LEU A 345 -6.48 -13.92 -5.63
N GLN A 346 -7.72 -14.24 -5.21
CA GLN A 346 -8.49 -13.38 -4.33
C GLN A 346 -7.85 -13.28 -2.94
N SER A 347 -7.27 -14.36 -2.43
CA SER A 347 -6.56 -14.34 -1.15
C SER A 347 -5.30 -13.46 -1.19
N ILE A 348 -4.54 -13.51 -2.29
CA ILE A 348 -3.40 -12.62 -2.54
C ILE A 348 -3.88 -11.15 -2.52
N LYS A 349 -4.96 -10.84 -3.26
CA LYS A 349 -5.55 -9.50 -3.32
C LYS A 349 -5.99 -8.99 -1.94
N LEU A 350 -6.56 -9.84 -1.11
CA LEU A 350 -6.97 -9.49 0.26
C LEU A 350 -5.76 -9.31 1.18
N ASN A 351 -4.72 -10.13 1.02
CA ASN A 351 -3.49 -10.02 1.80
C ASN A 351 -2.74 -8.72 1.49
N ASP A 352 -2.58 -8.36 0.22
CA ASP A 352 -1.97 -7.10 -0.20
C ASP A 352 -2.72 -5.88 0.36
N LYS A 353 -4.06 -5.92 0.30
CA LYS A 353 -4.90 -4.87 0.90
C LYS A 353 -4.71 -4.77 2.42
N ARG A 354 -4.55 -5.91 3.12
CA ARG A 354 -4.31 -5.93 4.57
C ARG A 354 -2.92 -5.39 4.92
N SER A 355 -1.87 -5.81 4.21
CA SER A 355 -0.50 -5.32 4.40
C SER A 355 -0.41 -3.82 4.14
N LEU A 356 -1.02 -3.33 3.06
CA LEU A 356 -1.06 -1.90 2.75
C LEU A 356 -1.83 -1.10 3.82
N ASN A 357 -2.98 -1.61 4.26
CA ASN A 357 -3.76 -0.95 5.31
C ASN A 357 -3.05 -0.98 6.67
N ALA A 358 -2.28 -2.03 6.98
CA ALA A 358 -1.49 -2.14 8.19
C ALA A 358 -0.32 -1.14 8.18
N ASP A 359 0.38 -0.99 7.06
CA ASP A 359 1.47 -0.02 6.90
C ASP A 359 0.96 1.43 7.00
N VAL A 360 -0.21 1.71 6.39
CA VAL A 360 -0.88 3.02 6.51
C VAL A 360 -1.33 3.26 7.95
N GLY A 361 -1.87 2.24 8.62
CA GLY A 361 -2.27 2.30 10.02
C GLY A 361 -1.11 2.58 10.97
N GLN A 362 0.04 1.92 10.75
CA GLN A 362 1.25 2.13 11.56
C GLN A 362 1.86 3.51 11.34
N LYS A 363 1.98 3.96 10.09
CA LYS A 363 2.46 5.32 9.78
C LYS A 363 1.55 6.40 10.38
N ARG A 364 0.23 6.20 10.32
CA ARG A 364 -0.75 7.10 10.95
C ARG A 364 -0.63 7.11 12.47
N LEU A 365 -0.51 5.94 13.09
CA LEU A 365 -0.35 5.80 14.55
C LEU A 365 0.95 6.45 15.03
N ALA A 366 2.07 6.24 14.33
CA ALA A 366 3.35 6.84 14.67
C ALA A 366 3.32 8.37 14.59
N ARG A 367 2.68 8.93 13.55
CA ARG A 367 2.49 10.39 13.42
C ARG A 367 1.63 10.95 14.54
N LEU A 368 0.49 10.30 14.84
CA LEU A 368 -0.39 10.73 15.92
C LEU A 368 0.30 10.66 17.28
N ARG A 369 1.10 9.61 17.53
CA ARG A 369 1.87 9.48 18.77
C ARG A 369 2.84 10.64 18.94
N ARG A 370 3.57 11.00 17.89
CA ARG A 370 4.46 12.17 17.91
C ARG A 370 3.70 13.45 18.24
N LYS A 371 2.55 13.67 17.60
CA LYS A 371 1.70 14.84 17.87
C LYS A 371 1.18 14.88 19.31
N VAL A 372 0.85 13.73 19.90
CA VAL A 372 0.48 13.64 21.32
C VAL A 372 1.67 13.99 22.21
N HIS A 373 2.87 13.48 21.91
CA HIS A 373 4.06 13.81 22.68
C HIS A 373 4.39 15.31 22.60
N GLU A 374 4.33 15.92 21.41
CA GLU A 374 4.51 17.38 21.24
C GLU A 374 3.52 18.17 22.11
N MET A 375 2.25 17.75 22.16
CA MET A 375 1.24 18.38 23.02
C MET A 375 1.49 18.18 24.51
N LEU A 376 2.12 17.06 24.90
CA LEU A 376 2.53 16.83 26.29
C LEU A 376 3.76 17.67 26.62
N ASP A 377 4.76 17.72 25.74
CA ASP A 377 5.97 18.54 25.88
C ASP A 377 5.60 20.02 26.09
N GLU A 378 4.69 20.56 25.27
CA GLU A 378 4.16 21.94 25.44
C GLU A 378 3.59 22.20 26.84
N LYS A 379 2.97 21.18 27.47
CA LYS A 379 2.37 21.29 28.82
C LYS A 379 3.38 21.08 29.95
N THR A 380 4.50 20.42 29.66
CA THR A 380 5.48 20.00 30.67
C THR A 380 6.79 20.78 30.61
N THR A 381 7.00 21.62 29.59
CA THR A 381 8.27 22.33 29.32
C THR A 381 8.81 23.12 30.52
N GLU A 382 7.94 23.72 31.34
CA GLU A 382 8.32 24.55 32.49
C GLU A 382 8.19 23.82 33.84
N LEU A 383 7.92 22.51 33.84
CA LEU A 383 7.65 21.72 35.04
C LEU A 383 8.77 20.73 35.32
N ASP A 384 9.29 20.74 36.54
CA ASP A 384 10.18 19.68 37.01
C ASP A 384 9.33 18.47 37.46
N LEU A 385 9.17 17.51 36.54
CA LEU A 385 8.27 16.38 36.73
C LEU A 385 8.96 15.20 37.43
N PRO A 386 8.33 14.62 38.48
CA PRO A 386 8.75 13.34 39.00
C PRO A 386 8.75 12.27 37.90
N VAL A 387 9.76 11.40 37.91
CA VAL A 387 9.97 10.34 36.90
C VAL A 387 8.69 9.51 36.68
N ASN A 388 7.97 9.21 37.76
CA ASN A 388 6.75 8.42 37.72
C ASN A 388 5.63 9.11 36.92
N ILE A 389 5.48 10.44 37.05
CA ILE A 389 4.52 11.23 36.28
C ILE A 389 4.93 11.30 34.82
N GLY A 390 6.22 11.49 34.53
CA GLY A 390 6.74 11.41 33.16
C GLY A 390 6.41 10.06 32.50
N ASN A 391 6.72 8.95 33.18
CA ASN A 391 6.43 7.61 32.69
C ASN A 391 4.95 7.38 32.44
N MET A 392 4.08 7.88 33.32
CA MET A 392 2.62 7.81 33.13
C MET A 392 2.16 8.64 31.92
N LEU A 393 2.66 9.86 31.75
CA LEU A 393 2.27 10.77 30.66
C LEU A 393 2.69 10.22 29.28
N TYR A 394 3.98 9.87 29.13
CA TYR A 394 4.52 9.38 27.85
C TYR A 394 4.25 7.89 27.59
N GLY A 395 3.68 7.17 28.57
CA GLY A 395 3.28 5.77 28.44
C GLY A 395 1.75 5.60 28.34
N PRO A 396 1.09 5.23 29.45
CA PRO A 396 -0.34 4.92 29.44
C PRO A 396 -1.23 6.10 29.04
N MET A 397 -0.96 7.33 29.49
CA MET A 397 -1.78 8.49 29.12
C MET A 397 -1.72 8.81 27.64
N THR A 398 -0.53 8.74 27.03
CA THR A 398 -0.39 8.83 25.57
C THR A 398 -1.26 7.77 24.86
N THR A 399 -1.31 6.55 25.40
CA THR A 399 -2.12 5.46 24.83
C THR A 399 -3.62 5.73 24.94
N ILE A 400 -4.08 6.30 26.06
CA ILE A 400 -5.48 6.72 26.26
C ILE A 400 -5.86 7.84 25.28
N ILE A 401 -5.00 8.85 25.13
CA ILE A 401 -5.21 9.96 24.20
C ILE A 401 -5.27 9.44 22.76
N LEU A 402 -4.35 8.55 22.37
CA LEU A 402 -4.35 7.92 21.05
C LEU A 402 -5.61 7.09 20.80
N TYR A 403 -6.07 6.34 21.80
CA TYR A 403 -7.32 5.57 21.71
C TYR A 403 -8.52 6.48 21.39
N HIS A 404 -8.68 7.57 22.14
CA HIS A 404 -9.78 8.51 21.90
C HIS A 404 -9.63 9.26 20.57
N TRP A 405 -8.41 9.64 20.19
CA TRP A 405 -8.14 10.30 18.92
C TRP A 405 -8.49 9.40 17.73
N LEU A 406 -8.02 8.15 17.74
CA LEU A 406 -8.25 7.21 16.64
C LEU A 406 -9.72 6.78 16.54
N ARG A 407 -10.41 6.62 17.67
CA ARG A 407 -11.78 6.12 17.70
C ARG A 407 -12.83 7.20 17.47
N HIS A 408 -12.60 8.41 17.95
CA HIS A 408 -13.61 9.47 17.95
C HIS A 408 -13.19 10.72 17.16
N GLY A 409 -11.93 10.81 16.73
CA GLY A 409 -11.40 11.93 15.95
C GLY A 409 -10.78 13.03 16.81
N SER A 410 -10.07 13.94 16.12
CA SER A 410 -9.27 15.05 16.67
C SER A 410 -10.08 16.12 17.42
N ASN A 411 -11.39 16.22 17.16
CA ASN A 411 -12.29 17.20 17.79
C ASN A 411 -13.32 16.55 18.71
N SER A 412 -13.07 15.33 19.17
CA SER A 412 -14.02 14.61 19.99
C SER A 412 -14.05 15.10 21.44
N ALA A 413 -15.22 15.03 22.08
CA ALA A 413 -15.34 15.32 23.50
C ALA A 413 -14.48 14.39 24.38
N PRO A 414 -14.39 13.07 24.11
CA PRO A 414 -13.49 12.17 24.85
C PRO A 414 -12.02 12.58 24.76
N LEU A 415 -11.54 12.99 23.57
CA LEU A 415 -10.15 13.44 23.42
C LEU A 415 -9.89 14.72 24.21
N ARG A 416 -10.80 15.69 24.17
CA ARG A 416 -10.68 16.92 24.97
C ARG A 416 -10.64 16.62 26.46
N ARG A 417 -11.48 15.69 26.96
CA ARG A 417 -11.45 15.26 28.36
C ARG A 417 -10.12 14.62 28.74
N SER A 418 -9.57 13.73 27.91
CA SER A 418 -8.25 13.14 28.20
C SER A 418 -7.12 14.15 28.24
N LEU A 419 -7.18 15.20 27.40
CA LEU A 419 -6.20 16.29 27.45
C LEU A 419 -6.42 17.19 28.68
N GLN A 420 -7.67 17.44 29.06
CA GLN A 420 -8.00 18.17 30.28
C GLN A 420 -7.54 17.42 31.53
N LEU A 421 -7.69 16.09 31.56
CA LEU A 421 -7.20 15.25 32.65
C LEU A 421 -5.68 15.39 32.83
N VAL A 422 -4.91 15.54 31.75
CA VAL A 422 -3.46 15.84 31.85
C VAL A 422 -3.24 17.19 32.52
N ASP A 423 -3.98 18.23 32.12
CA ASP A 423 -3.88 19.55 32.74
C ASP A 423 -4.27 19.52 34.23
N ASP A 424 -5.33 18.79 34.57
CA ASP A 424 -5.81 18.64 35.93
C ASP A 424 -4.80 17.89 36.79
N ILE A 425 -4.16 16.83 36.27
CA ILE A 425 -3.10 16.09 36.97
C ILE A 425 -1.88 16.98 37.20
N LEU A 426 -1.41 17.68 36.16
CA LEU A 426 -0.23 18.56 36.26
C LEU A 426 -0.45 19.67 37.29
N TRP A 427 -1.64 20.28 37.32
CA TRP A 427 -2.01 21.27 38.32
C TRP A 427 -2.19 20.65 39.72
N TYR A 428 -2.75 19.44 39.79
CA TYR A 428 -3.02 18.75 41.05
C TYR A 428 -1.74 18.41 41.83
N ILE A 429 -0.65 18.07 41.15
CA ILE A 429 0.63 17.72 41.80
C ILE A 429 1.48 18.92 42.21
N GLN A 430 1.09 20.14 41.82
CA GLN A 430 1.83 21.36 42.18
C GLN A 430 1.59 21.81 43.63
N PRO A 431 2.59 22.43 44.27
CA PRO A 431 2.43 23.06 45.57
C PRO A 431 1.54 24.31 45.46
N HIS A 432 0.53 24.39 46.33
CA HIS A 432 -0.42 25.51 46.36
C HIS A 432 -0.35 26.21 47.72
N SER A 433 -0.27 27.54 47.71
CA SER A 433 -0.16 28.34 48.95
C SER A 433 -1.52 28.86 49.44
N ASN A 434 -2.52 28.95 48.57
CA ASN A 434 -3.83 29.48 48.91
C ASN A 434 -4.80 28.40 49.42
N TRP A 435 -5.51 28.70 50.50
CA TRP A 435 -6.54 27.82 51.09
C TRP A 435 -7.66 27.45 50.11
N SER A 436 -8.03 28.32 49.16
CA SER A 436 -9.02 27.99 48.13
C SER A 436 -8.49 26.97 47.12
N GLU A 437 -7.21 27.05 46.76
CA GLU A 437 -6.55 26.14 45.83
C GLU A 437 -6.33 24.76 46.46
N LEU A 438 -5.91 24.71 47.73
CA LEU A 438 -5.81 23.47 48.49
C LEU A 438 -7.16 22.74 48.61
N ARG A 439 -8.25 23.48 48.83
CA ARG A 439 -9.61 22.91 48.82
C ARG A 439 -10.00 22.39 47.45
N ARG A 440 -9.70 23.14 46.38
CA ARG A 440 -9.95 22.70 44.99
C ARG A 440 -9.19 21.43 44.66
N ALA A 441 -7.90 21.37 44.98
CA ALA A 441 -7.07 20.17 44.77
C ALA A 441 -7.68 18.95 45.48
N LYS A 442 -8.08 19.09 46.75
CA LYS A 442 -8.75 18.02 47.49
C LYS A 442 -10.06 17.56 46.83
N ALA A 443 -10.86 18.49 46.30
CA ALA A 443 -12.12 18.16 45.64
C ALA A 443 -11.91 17.41 44.31
N MET A 444 -10.87 17.75 43.55
CA MET A 444 -10.56 17.14 42.25
C MET A 444 -9.99 15.72 42.34
N SER A 445 -9.51 15.29 43.51
CA SER A 445 -8.82 14.00 43.69
C SER A 445 -9.65 12.81 43.20
N LYS A 446 -10.94 12.76 43.56
CA LYS A 446 -11.82 11.64 43.20
C LYS A 446 -12.12 11.61 41.70
N ASP A 447 -12.28 12.78 41.10
CA ASP A 447 -12.58 12.90 39.67
C ASP A 447 -11.36 12.48 38.83
N ILE A 448 -10.16 12.94 39.19
CA ILE A 448 -8.91 12.53 38.54
C ILE A 448 -8.70 11.02 38.65
N GLU A 449 -8.89 10.44 39.83
CA GLU A 449 -8.76 8.99 40.05
C GLU A 449 -9.74 8.20 39.18
N THR A 450 -11.00 8.63 39.15
CA THR A 450 -12.06 7.95 38.39
C THR A 450 -11.78 8.03 36.89
N GLU A 451 -11.47 9.22 36.36
CA GLU A 451 -11.21 9.40 34.92
C GLU A 451 -9.92 8.68 34.47
N LEU A 452 -8.88 8.69 35.30
CA LEU A 452 -7.63 7.97 35.02
C LEU A 452 -7.85 6.46 35.04
N SER A 453 -8.55 5.93 36.04
CA SER A 453 -8.88 4.51 36.14
C SER A 453 -9.71 4.03 34.95
N ASP A 454 -10.76 4.78 34.59
CA ASP A 454 -11.59 4.50 33.41
C ASP A 454 -10.78 4.51 32.11
N GLY A 455 -9.88 5.48 31.96
CA GLY A 455 -8.97 5.58 30.83
C GLY A 455 -8.05 4.37 30.73
N LEU A 456 -7.41 4.00 31.84
CA LEU A 456 -6.49 2.86 31.94
C LEU A 456 -7.19 1.53 31.67
N GLN A 457 -8.42 1.35 32.15
CA GLN A 457 -9.23 0.17 31.84
C GLN A 457 -9.54 0.06 30.35
N ARG A 458 -9.85 1.18 29.66
CA ARG A 458 -10.16 1.17 28.22
C ARG A 458 -9.01 0.70 27.34
N ILE A 459 -7.77 0.85 27.82
CA ILE A 459 -6.56 0.38 27.13
C ILE A 459 -6.06 -0.97 27.66
N ASN A 460 -6.86 -1.67 28.48
CA ASN A 460 -6.51 -2.92 29.14
C ASN A 460 -5.23 -2.83 29.97
N TYR A 461 -5.00 -1.69 30.64
CA TYR A 461 -3.90 -1.55 31.58
C TYR A 461 -4.15 -2.41 32.83
N GLY A 462 -3.11 -3.05 33.36
CA GLY A 462 -3.25 -4.01 34.45
C GLY A 462 -3.78 -3.38 35.74
N TYR A 463 -4.74 -4.04 36.40
CA TYR A 463 -5.40 -3.53 37.61
C TYR A 463 -4.42 -3.12 38.72
N HIS A 464 -3.43 -3.97 39.02
CA HIS A 464 -2.42 -3.66 40.04
C HIS A 464 -1.57 -2.44 39.67
N ALA A 465 -1.17 -2.31 38.40
CA ALA A 465 -0.40 -1.17 37.93
C ALA A 465 -1.21 0.14 37.97
N THR A 466 -2.53 0.07 37.71
CA THR A 466 -3.44 1.21 37.89
C THR A 466 -3.47 1.69 39.34
N GLN A 467 -3.58 0.77 40.31
CA GLN A 467 -3.59 1.14 41.73
C GLN A 467 -2.27 1.79 42.15
N THR A 468 -1.13 1.25 41.70
CA THR A 468 0.19 1.85 41.99
C THR A 468 0.30 3.28 41.45
N LEU A 469 -0.15 3.55 40.22
CA LEU A 469 -0.13 4.90 39.64
C LEU A 469 -1.01 5.89 40.44
N ILE A 470 -2.18 5.44 40.90
CA ILE A 470 -3.09 6.25 41.73
C ILE A 470 -2.44 6.55 43.08
N ASP A 471 -1.87 5.55 43.75
CA ASP A 471 -1.17 5.71 45.03
C ASP A 471 0.00 6.72 44.91
N GLU A 472 0.79 6.63 43.84
CA GLU A 472 1.88 7.56 43.57
C GLU A 472 1.39 9.00 43.37
N LEU A 473 0.29 9.20 42.65
CA LEU A 473 -0.36 10.51 42.50
C LEU A 473 -0.82 11.07 43.86
N HIS A 474 -1.36 10.22 44.74
CA HIS A 474 -1.75 10.63 46.09
C HIS A 474 -0.53 11.03 46.94
N GLN A 475 0.57 10.28 46.88
CA GLN A 475 1.79 10.62 47.61
C GLN A 475 2.36 11.97 47.17
N LEU A 476 2.38 12.22 45.86
CA LEU A 476 2.82 13.51 45.31
C LEU A 476 1.93 14.67 45.78
N ARG A 477 0.60 14.47 45.85
CA ARG A 477 -0.31 15.49 46.40
C ARG A 477 -0.06 15.77 47.88
N LEU A 478 0.21 14.73 48.67
CA LEU A 478 0.53 14.90 50.10
C LEU A 478 1.80 15.73 50.28
N ALA A 479 2.86 15.39 49.53
CA ALA A 479 4.11 16.16 49.50
C ALA A 479 3.87 17.63 49.09
N ALA A 480 3.12 17.85 48.01
CA ALA A 480 2.77 19.18 47.51
C ALA A 480 1.89 20.01 48.48
N SER A 481 1.21 19.37 49.43
CA SER A 481 0.43 20.05 50.47
C SER A 481 1.24 20.47 51.71
N GLY A 482 2.56 20.23 51.72
CA GLY A 482 3.43 20.51 52.86
C GLY A 482 3.28 19.52 54.02
N ARG A 483 2.57 18.40 53.82
CA ARG A 483 2.48 17.29 54.77
C ARG A 483 3.55 16.25 54.41
N SER A 484 4.79 16.48 54.82
CA SER A 484 5.85 15.47 54.70
C SER A 484 5.52 14.26 55.59
N VAL A 485 5.42 13.07 55.00
CA VAL A 485 5.50 11.80 55.75
C VAL A 485 6.95 11.63 56.19
N SER A 486 7.21 11.76 57.49
CA SER A 486 8.43 11.23 58.11
C SER A 486 8.38 9.70 58.02
N VAL A 487 9.18 9.11 57.14
CA VAL A 487 9.43 7.66 57.17
C VAL A 487 10.29 7.36 58.41
N PRO A 488 9.88 6.46 59.32
CA PRO A 488 10.75 6.04 60.42
C PRO A 488 11.89 5.20 59.84
N LEU A 489 13.14 5.52 60.20
CA LEU A 489 14.27 4.62 59.95
C LEU A 489 14.03 3.30 60.68
N PRO A 490 14.31 2.14 60.06
CA PRO A 490 14.20 0.85 60.73
C PRO A 490 15.26 0.76 61.83
N ASP A 491 14.83 0.36 63.02
CA ASP A 491 15.70 0.10 64.17
C ASP A 491 16.86 -0.82 63.80
N ALA A 492 18.07 -0.34 64.04
CA ALA A 492 19.27 -1.15 64.03
C ALA A 492 19.18 -2.16 65.18
N LYS A 493 18.92 -3.42 64.83
CA LYS A 493 19.05 -4.56 65.77
C LYS A 493 20.47 -4.60 66.32
N ARG A 494 20.60 -4.54 67.65
CA ARG A 494 21.71 -5.15 68.40
C ARG A 494 21.35 -6.60 68.72
#